data_AF-A0A920EUI7-F1
#
_entry.id   AF-A0A920EUI7-F1
#
_cell.length_a   1.000
_cell.length_b   1.000
_cell.length_c   1.000
_cell.angle_alpha   90.00
_cell.angle_beta   90.00
_cell.angle_gamma   90.00
#
_symmetry.space_group_name_H-M   'P 1'
#
loop_
_entity.id
_entity.type
_entity.pdbx_description
1 polymer ?
#
loop_
_entity_poly.entity_id
_entity_poly.type
_entity_poly.pdbx_seq_one_letter_code
_entity_poly.pdbx_strand_id
1 'polypeptide(L)'
;MPEIENIIRASGLENDNARTVARISLANYFAAAVLMPYGLFLKTAETNQYDITLLGRRFGTSFEQVCHRLTTLQRPNARGIPFFLIRVDNAGNISKRFSAAGFHFARFGGTCPRWHVHDAFRIPGKISTQIVQMEDATRYFSIARTVSRDNSGFGVPDNQFAIGLGCEISHAQRLVYSRGINLDMEAGDTPIGVNCRLCERHDCNQRATPSVNRNLRLDEHVRGLSPFGF
;
A
#
# COMPACT_ATOMS: atom_id res chain seq x y z
N MET A 1 0.97 26.94 14.03
CA MET A 1 1.33 25.81 14.91
C MET A 1 2.84 25.83 15.11
N PRO A 2 3.35 26.34 16.24
CA PRO A 2 4.79 26.55 16.45
C PRO A 2 5.62 25.29 16.23
N GLU A 3 5.14 24.12 16.67
CA GLU A 3 5.92 22.88 16.54
C GLU A 3 6.05 22.34 15.11
N ILE A 4 5.05 22.56 14.25
CA ILE A 4 5.19 22.19 12.84
C ILE A 4 6.31 23.00 12.19
N GLU A 5 6.40 24.31 12.49
CA GLU A 5 7.47 25.15 11.97
C GLU A 5 8.84 24.73 12.49
N ASN A 6 8.93 24.36 13.77
CA ASN A 6 10.18 23.86 14.35
C ASN A 6 10.66 22.59 13.63
N ILE A 7 9.76 21.62 13.39
CA ILE A 7 10.08 20.39 12.65
C ILE A 7 10.53 20.71 11.22
N ILE A 8 9.85 21.63 10.52
CA ILE A 8 10.21 22.02 9.15
C ILE A 8 11.58 22.69 9.12
N ARG A 9 11.88 23.59 10.06
CA ARG A 9 13.20 24.24 10.15
C ARG A 9 14.31 23.22 10.42
N ALA A 10 14.07 22.27 11.31
CA ALA A 10 15.04 21.22 11.64
C ALA A 10 15.23 20.17 10.52
N SER A 11 14.29 20.06 9.58
CA SER A 11 14.34 19.04 8.51
C SER A 11 15.43 19.25 7.46
N GLY A 12 16.02 20.45 7.38
CA GLY A 12 17.01 20.78 6.35
C GLY A 12 16.43 20.96 4.94
N LEU A 13 15.10 21.03 4.78
CA LEU A 13 14.47 21.31 3.49
C LEU A 13 14.83 22.72 3.01
N GLU A 14 15.49 22.81 1.85
CA GLU A 14 15.94 24.08 1.27
C GLU A 14 14.88 24.75 0.39
N ASN A 15 14.02 23.95 -0.25
CA ASN A 15 13.00 24.44 -1.19
C ASN A 15 11.70 24.86 -0.48
N ASP A 16 11.22 26.07 -0.73
CA ASP A 16 9.99 26.60 -0.13
C ASP A 16 8.72 25.84 -0.52
N ASN A 17 8.66 25.29 -1.73
CA ASN A 17 7.56 24.39 -2.13
C ASN A 17 7.61 23.09 -1.31
N ALA A 18 8.80 22.54 -1.07
CA ALA A 18 8.96 21.35 -0.24
C ALA A 18 8.55 21.61 1.21
N ARG A 19 8.91 22.78 1.77
CA ARG A 19 8.48 23.22 3.10
C ARG A 19 6.95 23.36 3.20
N THR A 20 6.32 23.89 2.15
CA THR A 20 4.85 24.03 2.09
C THR A 20 4.17 22.67 2.06
N VAL A 21 4.65 21.73 1.24
CA VAL A 21 4.14 20.36 1.21
C VAL A 21 4.35 19.66 2.56
N ALA A 22 5.51 19.85 3.19
CA ALA A 22 5.80 19.28 4.52
C ALA A 22 4.82 19.81 5.59
N ARG A 23 4.53 21.13 5.58
CA ARG A 23 3.55 21.76 6.48
C ARG A 23 2.17 21.16 6.36
N ILE A 24 1.67 21.03 5.12
CA ILE A 24 0.37 20.42 4.84
C ILE A 24 0.35 18.96 5.31
N SER A 25 1.43 18.22 5.05
CA SER A 25 1.56 16.82 5.43
C SER A 25 1.58 16.63 6.96
N LEU A 26 2.32 17.48 7.68
CA LEU A 26 2.38 17.46 9.14
C LEU A 26 1.06 17.88 9.78
N ALA A 27 0.35 18.86 9.20
CA ALA A 27 -0.98 19.25 9.65
C ALA A 27 -1.98 18.10 9.47
N ASN A 28 -1.94 17.40 8.34
CA ASN A 28 -2.77 16.21 8.09
C ASN A 28 -2.43 15.06 9.04
N TYR A 29 -1.13 14.83 9.31
CA TYR A 29 -0.68 13.86 10.31
C TYR A 29 -1.22 14.20 11.70
N PHE A 30 -1.11 15.47 12.10
CA PHE A 30 -1.61 15.95 13.39
C PHE A 30 -3.13 15.77 13.50
N ALA A 31 -3.89 16.18 12.48
CA ALA A 31 -5.34 16.01 12.46
C ALA A 31 -5.74 14.53 12.61
N ALA A 32 -5.06 13.62 11.91
CA ALA A 32 -5.28 12.18 12.08
C ALA A 32 -4.93 11.70 13.50
N ALA A 33 -3.89 12.23 14.12
CA ALA A 33 -3.50 11.88 15.49
C ALA A 33 -4.46 12.43 16.56
N VAL A 34 -5.15 13.54 16.29
CA VAL A 34 -6.22 14.09 17.13
C VAL A 34 -7.49 13.24 17.01
N LEU A 35 -7.92 12.92 15.79
CA LEU A 35 -9.11 12.08 15.54
C LEU A 35 -8.91 10.64 16.01
N MET A 36 -7.69 10.13 15.92
CA MET A 36 -7.31 8.77 16.31
C MET A 36 -6.13 8.82 17.31
N PRO A 37 -6.40 9.13 18.60
CA PRO A 37 -5.38 9.24 19.63
C PRO A 37 -4.55 7.96 19.76
N TYR A 38 -3.23 8.09 19.82
CA TYR A 38 -2.30 6.98 19.61
C TYR A 38 -2.60 5.73 20.47
N GLY A 39 -2.64 5.88 21.80
CA GLY A 39 -2.82 4.75 22.70
C GLY A 39 -4.20 4.10 22.59
N LEU A 40 -5.25 4.92 22.49
CA LEU A 40 -6.63 4.45 22.32
C LEU A 40 -6.79 3.72 20.98
N PHE A 41 -6.25 4.29 19.90
CA PHE A 41 -6.33 3.71 18.57
C PHE A 41 -5.54 2.41 18.47
N LEU A 42 -4.30 2.36 18.97
CA LEU A 42 -3.48 1.14 18.98
C LEU A 42 -4.18 0.01 19.75
N LYS A 43 -4.61 0.28 20.99
CA LYS A 43 -5.33 -0.71 21.81
C LYS A 43 -6.58 -1.22 21.11
N THR A 44 -7.34 -0.32 20.49
CA THR A 44 -8.55 -0.68 19.74
C THR A 44 -8.23 -1.53 18.52
N ALA A 45 -7.18 -1.17 17.76
CA ALA A 45 -6.74 -1.92 16.60
C ALA A 45 -6.31 -3.34 17.00
N GLU A 46 -5.51 -3.49 18.05
CA GLU A 46 -5.05 -4.82 18.51
C GLU A 46 -6.21 -5.68 19.03
N THR A 47 -7.11 -5.10 19.84
CA THR A 47 -8.28 -5.82 20.39
C THR A 47 -9.20 -6.33 19.29
N ASN A 48 -9.31 -5.60 18.18
CA ASN A 48 -10.19 -5.93 17.05
C ASN A 48 -9.43 -6.54 15.86
N GLN A 49 -8.22 -7.05 16.09
CA GLN A 49 -7.39 -7.70 15.06
C GLN A 49 -7.27 -6.86 13.77
N TYR A 50 -7.09 -5.55 13.94
CA TYR A 50 -6.90 -4.59 12.86
C TYR A 50 -8.04 -4.54 11.83
N ASP A 51 -9.30 -4.81 12.23
CA ASP A 51 -10.45 -4.56 11.35
C ASP A 51 -10.59 -3.07 11.02
N ILE A 52 -10.20 -2.71 9.78
CA ILE A 52 -10.17 -1.34 9.28
C ILE A 52 -11.57 -0.75 9.24
N THR A 53 -12.58 -1.55 8.93
CA THR A 53 -13.97 -1.07 8.81
C THR A 53 -14.57 -0.78 10.17
N LEU A 54 -14.31 -1.64 11.16
CA LEU A 54 -14.71 -1.42 12.54
C LEU A 54 -14.00 -0.21 13.13
N LEU A 55 -12.69 -0.07 12.90
CA LEU A 55 -11.92 1.09 13.33
C LEU A 55 -12.49 2.39 12.75
N GLY A 56 -12.80 2.41 11.45
CA GLY A 56 -13.40 3.58 10.80
C GLY A 56 -14.73 3.98 11.43
N ARG A 57 -15.61 3.00 11.69
CA ARG A 57 -16.89 3.24 12.39
C ARG A 57 -16.68 3.79 13.80
N ARG A 58 -15.71 3.26 14.55
CA ARG A 58 -15.47 3.64 15.94
C ARG A 58 -14.87 5.03 16.10
N PHE A 59 -14.03 5.47 15.17
CA PHE A 59 -13.38 6.78 15.21
C PHE A 59 -14.04 7.82 14.30
N GLY A 60 -15.12 7.46 13.59
CA GLY A 60 -15.78 8.37 12.65
C GLY A 60 -14.88 8.77 11.48
N THR A 61 -14.04 7.86 11.01
CA THR A 61 -13.03 8.11 9.96
C THR A 61 -13.22 7.21 8.75
N SER A 62 -12.73 7.68 7.60
CA SER A 62 -12.78 6.91 6.36
C SER A 62 -11.78 5.76 6.34
N PHE A 63 -11.99 4.79 5.43
CA PHE A 63 -11.06 3.68 5.22
C PHE A 63 -9.62 4.16 4.94
N GLU A 64 -9.46 5.18 4.09
CA GLU A 64 -8.15 5.78 3.79
C GLU A 64 -7.49 6.38 5.05
N GLN A 65 -8.26 7.08 5.89
CA GLN A 65 -7.74 7.70 7.11
C GLN A 65 -7.27 6.66 8.12
N VAL A 66 -8.04 5.59 8.32
CA VAL A 66 -7.65 4.47 9.21
C VAL A 66 -6.36 3.81 8.70
N CYS A 67 -6.30 3.47 7.41
CA CYS A 67 -5.11 2.87 6.81
C CYS A 67 -3.87 3.77 6.96
N HIS A 68 -4.02 5.08 6.72
CA HIS A 68 -2.93 6.04 6.94
C HIS A 68 -2.52 6.10 8.42
N ARG A 69 -3.46 6.04 9.36
CA ARG A 69 -3.12 6.03 10.79
C ARG A 69 -2.33 4.79 11.18
N LEU A 70 -2.71 3.62 10.65
CA LEU A 70 -2.04 2.35 10.90
C LEU A 70 -0.56 2.38 10.48
N THR A 71 -0.20 3.06 9.39
CA THR A 71 1.22 3.19 8.97
C THR A 71 2.07 4.05 9.90
N THR A 72 1.46 4.75 10.87
CA THR A 72 2.16 5.68 11.77
C THR A 72 2.34 5.16 13.20
N LEU A 73 1.93 3.92 13.47
CA LEU A 73 1.99 3.33 14.82
C LEU A 73 3.40 2.83 15.19
N GLN A 74 4.39 3.73 15.18
CA GLN A 74 5.82 3.41 15.40
C GLN A 74 6.46 4.09 16.63
N ARG A 75 5.67 4.50 17.63
CA ARG A 75 6.17 5.06 18.89
C ARG A 75 7.03 3.99 19.61
N PRO A 76 8.23 4.33 20.09
CA PRO A 76 9.03 3.43 20.92
C PRO A 76 8.20 2.88 22.10
N ASN A 77 8.38 1.60 22.41
CA ASN A 77 7.68 0.86 23.48
C ASN A 77 6.16 0.70 23.31
N ALA A 78 5.58 1.12 22.18
CA ALA A 78 4.16 0.96 21.88
C ALA A 78 3.92 0.80 20.37
N ARG A 79 4.66 -0.10 19.71
CA ARG A 79 4.59 -0.28 18.26
C ARG A 79 3.42 -1.17 17.85
N GLY A 80 2.70 -0.75 16.81
CA GLY A 80 1.77 -1.61 16.08
C GLY A 80 2.46 -2.38 14.96
N ILE A 81 1.68 -3.10 14.15
CA ILE A 81 2.18 -3.75 12.93
C ILE A 81 2.81 -2.69 11.99
N PRO A 82 4.02 -2.92 11.47
CA PRO A 82 4.65 -2.03 10.50
C PRO A 82 4.00 -2.18 9.12
N PHE A 83 2.94 -1.39 8.89
CA PHE A 83 2.26 -1.37 7.60
C PHE A 83 2.98 -0.49 6.56
N PHE A 84 2.83 -0.87 5.30
CA PHE A 84 2.96 0.03 4.16
C PHE A 84 1.57 0.38 3.60
N LEU A 85 1.47 1.53 2.95
CA LEU A 85 0.29 1.99 2.23
C LEU A 85 0.68 2.53 0.88
N ILE A 86 -0.10 2.17 -0.14
CA ILE A 86 -0.14 2.87 -1.40
C ILE A 86 -1.56 3.35 -1.70
N ARG A 87 -1.67 4.45 -2.45
CA ARG A 87 -2.92 4.86 -3.10
C ARG A 87 -2.70 4.96 -4.59
N VAL A 88 -3.47 4.20 -5.35
CA VAL A 88 -3.36 4.08 -6.80
C VAL A 88 -4.70 4.43 -7.47
N ASP A 89 -4.67 4.98 -8.67
CA ASP A 89 -5.89 5.12 -9.51
C ASP A 89 -6.04 3.93 -10.47
N ASN A 90 -7.12 3.93 -11.28
CA ASN A 90 -7.39 2.85 -12.22
C ASN A 90 -6.36 2.76 -13.37
N ALA A 91 -5.62 3.84 -13.64
CA ALA A 91 -4.54 3.86 -14.63
C ALA A 91 -3.19 3.39 -14.05
N GLY A 92 -3.12 3.11 -12.75
CA GLY A 92 -1.90 2.67 -12.08
C GLY A 92 -1.03 3.82 -11.54
N ASN A 93 -1.50 5.07 -11.58
CA ASN A 93 -0.75 6.19 -11.01
C ASN A 93 -0.83 6.14 -9.49
N ILE A 94 0.34 6.12 -8.84
CA ILE A 94 0.43 6.08 -7.38
C ILE A 94 0.61 7.50 -6.86
N SER A 95 -0.37 7.96 -6.09
CA SER A 95 -0.43 9.32 -5.55
C SER A 95 -0.09 9.41 -4.06
N LYS A 96 -0.01 8.29 -3.33
CA LYS A 96 0.49 8.24 -1.94
C LYS A 96 1.30 6.98 -1.68
N ARG A 97 2.35 7.12 -0.88
CA ARG A 97 3.20 6.03 -0.38
C ARG A 97 3.57 6.30 1.07
N PHE A 98 3.34 5.33 1.94
CA PHE A 98 3.81 5.34 3.32
C PHE A 98 4.39 3.98 3.67
N SER A 99 5.44 3.94 4.49
CA SER A 99 6.10 2.70 4.88
C SER A 99 6.70 2.87 6.28
N ALA A 100 6.31 2.00 7.21
CA ALA A 100 6.86 1.97 8.56
C ALA A 100 8.19 1.21 8.69
N ALA A 101 8.52 0.28 7.76
CA ALA A 101 9.67 -0.62 7.92
C ALA A 101 10.32 -1.06 6.58
N GLY A 102 10.69 -0.10 5.72
CA GLY A 102 11.55 -0.41 4.56
C GLY A 102 10.94 -1.35 3.52
N PHE A 103 9.74 -1.03 3.03
CA PHE A 103 9.02 -1.83 2.04
C PHE A 103 9.56 -1.68 0.60
N HIS A 104 9.48 -2.74 -0.20
CA HIS A 104 9.93 -2.79 -1.61
C HIS A 104 9.35 -1.66 -2.48
N PHE A 105 8.11 -1.22 -2.23
CA PHE A 105 7.50 -0.08 -2.94
C PHE A 105 7.62 1.28 -2.22
N ALA A 106 8.51 1.40 -1.22
CA ALA A 106 8.61 2.61 -0.40
C ALA A 106 9.04 3.86 -1.19
N ARG A 107 9.79 3.69 -2.28
CA ARG A 107 10.24 4.81 -3.14
C ARG A 107 9.74 4.71 -4.58
N PHE A 108 9.87 3.54 -5.21
CA PHE A 108 9.52 3.32 -6.62
C PHE A 108 8.78 2.00 -6.81
N GLY A 109 8.06 1.86 -7.93
CA GLY A 109 7.26 0.67 -8.23
C GLY A 109 5.87 0.67 -7.57
N GLY A 110 5.28 -0.53 -7.49
CA GLY A 110 3.94 -0.77 -6.95
C GLY A 110 2.86 -0.93 -8.02
N THR A 111 3.27 -1.17 -9.26
CA THR A 111 2.39 -1.22 -10.45
C THR A 111 2.38 -2.59 -11.11
N CYS A 112 2.76 -3.64 -10.38
CA CYS A 112 2.68 -5.00 -10.90
C CYS A 112 1.19 -5.36 -11.08
N PRO A 113 0.74 -5.66 -12.32
CA PRO A 113 -0.67 -5.96 -12.59
C PRO A 113 -1.16 -7.26 -11.92
N ARG A 114 -0.25 -8.12 -11.44
CA ARG A 114 -0.59 -9.32 -10.65
C ARG A 114 -0.98 -9.01 -9.20
N TRP A 115 -0.73 -7.79 -8.73
CA TRP A 115 -1.12 -7.36 -7.41
C TRP A 115 -2.59 -6.92 -7.39
N HIS A 116 -3.39 -7.52 -6.52
CA HIS A 116 -4.84 -7.32 -6.40
C HIS A 116 -5.25 -5.89 -6.04
N VAL A 117 -4.31 -4.97 -5.76
CA VAL A 117 -4.63 -3.54 -5.64
C VAL A 117 -5.27 -3.00 -6.92
N HIS A 118 -4.89 -3.52 -8.09
CA HIS A 118 -5.48 -3.14 -9.37
C HIS A 118 -6.83 -3.83 -9.62
N ASP A 119 -7.03 -5.04 -9.09
CA ASP A 119 -8.31 -5.75 -9.20
C ASP A 119 -9.40 -5.15 -8.30
N ALA A 120 -9.03 -4.34 -7.29
CA ALA A 120 -9.98 -3.67 -6.42
C ALA A 120 -11.01 -2.81 -7.19
N PHE A 121 -10.63 -2.26 -8.35
CA PHE A 121 -11.53 -1.48 -9.21
C PHE A 121 -12.63 -2.30 -9.87
N ARG A 122 -12.49 -3.63 -9.97
CA ARG A 122 -13.50 -4.52 -10.57
C ARG A 122 -14.75 -4.63 -9.71
N ILE A 123 -14.59 -4.61 -8.39
CA ILE A 123 -15.69 -4.68 -7.43
C ILE A 123 -15.51 -3.55 -6.41
N PRO A 124 -15.97 -2.33 -6.72
CA PRO A 124 -15.78 -1.19 -5.85
C PRO A 124 -16.28 -1.41 -4.42
N GLY A 125 -15.53 -0.90 -3.45
CA GLY A 125 -15.88 -0.98 -2.03
C GLY A 125 -15.68 -2.35 -1.38
N LYS A 126 -15.44 -3.42 -2.14
CA LYS A 126 -15.10 -4.75 -1.61
C LYS A 126 -13.64 -4.79 -1.16
N ILE A 127 -13.40 -5.39 0.01
CA ILE A 127 -12.04 -5.69 0.47
C ILE A 127 -11.57 -6.98 -0.23
N SER A 128 -10.43 -6.92 -0.89
CA SER A 128 -9.68 -8.07 -1.39
C SER A 128 -8.42 -8.28 -0.56
N THR A 129 -8.00 -9.53 -0.43
CA THR A 129 -6.75 -9.90 0.23
C THR A 129 -5.90 -10.71 -0.73
N GLN A 130 -4.58 -10.69 -0.50
CA GLN A 130 -3.62 -11.45 -1.29
C GLN A 130 -2.36 -11.67 -0.47
N ILE A 131 -1.78 -12.87 -0.53
CA ILE A 131 -0.38 -13.07 -0.15
C ILE A 131 0.46 -12.89 -1.41
N VAL A 132 1.42 -11.95 -1.35
CA VAL A 132 2.31 -11.64 -2.47
C VAL A 132 3.74 -11.93 -2.08
N GLN A 133 4.49 -12.49 -3.02
CA GLN A 133 5.91 -12.83 -2.85
C GLN A 133 6.75 -11.99 -3.81
N MET A 134 7.73 -11.28 -3.26
CA MET A 134 8.70 -10.48 -4.02
C MET A 134 9.81 -11.36 -4.62
N GLU A 135 10.62 -10.79 -5.50
CA GLU A 135 11.73 -11.49 -6.16
C GLU A 135 12.79 -12.04 -5.18
N ASP A 136 12.95 -11.40 -4.02
CA ASP A 136 13.84 -11.82 -2.92
C ASP A 136 13.21 -12.87 -1.98
N ALA A 137 12.07 -13.42 -2.37
CA ALA A 137 11.21 -14.32 -1.58
C ALA A 137 10.55 -13.69 -0.34
N THR A 138 10.71 -12.39 -0.09
CA THR A 138 9.96 -11.73 0.99
C THR A 138 8.47 -11.81 0.71
N ARG A 139 7.71 -12.27 1.70
CA ARG A 139 6.26 -12.48 1.63
C ARG A 139 5.52 -11.38 2.36
N TYR A 140 4.47 -10.85 1.73
CA TYR A 140 3.62 -9.81 2.31
C TYR A 140 2.16 -10.22 2.27
N PHE A 141 1.43 -9.90 3.34
CA PHE A 141 -0.02 -9.92 3.34
C PHE A 141 -0.55 -8.56 2.89
N SER A 142 -1.32 -8.55 1.81
CA SER A 142 -1.89 -7.35 1.22
C SER A 142 -3.41 -7.33 1.33
N ILE A 143 -3.93 -6.14 1.61
CA ILE A 143 -5.36 -5.80 1.67
C ILE A 143 -5.58 -4.67 0.67
N ALA A 144 -6.57 -4.79 -0.20
CA ALA A 144 -6.94 -3.73 -1.12
C ALA A 144 -8.44 -3.43 -1.09
N ARG A 145 -8.79 -2.15 -1.27
CA ARG A 145 -10.18 -1.68 -1.37
C ARG A 145 -10.24 -0.35 -2.11
N THR A 146 -11.24 -0.14 -2.95
CA THR A 146 -11.48 1.21 -3.50
C THR A 146 -12.11 2.15 -2.49
N VAL A 147 -11.79 3.43 -2.64
CA VAL A 147 -12.34 4.57 -1.93
C VAL A 147 -12.75 5.61 -2.96
N SER A 148 -13.90 6.23 -2.75
CA SER A 148 -14.38 7.37 -3.54
C SER A 148 -14.34 8.62 -2.66
N ARG A 149 -14.18 9.78 -3.29
CA ARG A 149 -14.40 11.08 -2.62
C ARG A 149 -15.69 11.67 -3.15
N ASP A 150 -16.62 11.95 -2.24
CA ASP A 150 -17.91 12.58 -2.54
C ASP A 150 -17.69 14.07 -2.84
N ASN A 151 -17.11 14.35 -4.00
CA ASN A 151 -16.71 15.70 -4.38
C ASN A 151 -17.32 16.13 -5.73
N SER A 152 -18.24 15.33 -6.27
CA SER A 152 -18.78 15.50 -7.63
C SER A 152 -20.31 15.57 -7.60
N GLY A 153 -20.86 16.63 -8.17
CA GLY A 153 -22.29 16.72 -8.49
C GLY A 153 -22.63 15.89 -9.74
N PHE A 154 -23.92 15.87 -10.10
CA PHE A 154 -24.39 15.15 -11.29
C PHE A 154 -23.58 15.52 -12.54
N GLY A 155 -23.05 14.52 -13.24
CA GLY A 155 -22.27 14.68 -14.47
C GLY A 155 -20.76 14.87 -14.30
N VAL A 156 -20.24 14.95 -13.07
CA VAL A 156 -18.79 15.01 -12.81
C VAL A 156 -18.28 13.59 -12.52
N PRO A 157 -17.25 13.08 -13.24
CA PRO A 157 -16.69 11.76 -12.96
C PRO A 157 -16.19 11.65 -11.52
N ASP A 158 -16.51 10.53 -10.87
CA ASP A 158 -16.05 10.27 -9.52
C ASP A 158 -14.53 10.05 -9.46
N ASN A 159 -13.92 10.63 -8.43
CA ASN A 159 -12.52 10.39 -8.11
C ASN A 159 -12.40 9.08 -7.32
N GLN A 160 -12.22 7.97 -8.01
CA GLN A 160 -12.03 6.65 -7.41
C GLN A 160 -10.54 6.28 -7.33
N PHE A 161 -10.13 5.82 -6.15
CA PHE A 161 -8.78 5.31 -5.91
C PHE A 161 -8.86 3.94 -5.24
N ALA A 162 -7.80 3.13 -5.33
CA ALA A 162 -7.60 1.94 -4.52
C ALA A 162 -6.54 2.22 -3.45
N ILE A 163 -6.85 1.80 -2.22
CA ILE A 163 -5.90 1.76 -1.11
C ILE A 163 -5.36 0.34 -1.03
N GLY A 164 -4.06 0.19 -1.19
CA GLY A 164 -3.33 -1.04 -0.88
C GLY A 164 -2.63 -0.88 0.47
N LEU A 165 -3.01 -1.66 1.46
CA LEU A 165 -2.35 -1.75 2.77
C LEU A 165 -1.67 -3.12 2.87
N GLY A 166 -0.50 -3.20 3.48
CA GLY A 166 0.08 -4.52 3.73
C GLY A 166 1.18 -4.52 4.78
N CYS A 167 1.54 -5.71 5.22
CA CYS A 167 2.60 -5.95 6.18
C CYS A 167 3.36 -7.23 5.80
N GLU A 168 4.53 -7.43 6.37
CA GLU A 168 5.26 -8.69 6.24
C GLU A 168 4.42 -9.87 6.80
N ILE A 169 4.56 -11.05 6.21
CA ILE A 169 3.66 -12.19 6.42
C ILE A 169 3.63 -12.67 7.88
N SER A 170 4.71 -12.54 8.65
CA SER A 170 4.76 -12.91 10.07
C SER A 170 3.76 -12.13 10.93
N HIS A 171 3.33 -10.95 10.47
CA HIS A 171 2.32 -10.14 11.16
C HIS A 171 0.88 -10.47 10.75
N ALA A 172 0.67 -11.24 9.68
CA ALA A 172 -0.65 -11.46 9.09
C ALA A 172 -1.62 -12.19 10.03
N GLN A 173 -1.13 -13.07 10.91
CA GLN A 173 -1.96 -13.78 11.91
C GLN A 173 -2.71 -12.83 12.87
N ARG A 174 -2.22 -11.60 13.03
CA ARG A 174 -2.84 -10.57 13.88
C ARG A 174 -4.02 -9.86 13.19
N LEU A 175 -4.23 -10.08 11.90
CA LEU A 175 -5.23 -9.40 11.09
C LEU A 175 -6.49 -10.27 10.98
N VAL A 176 -7.67 -9.67 11.15
CA VAL A 176 -8.96 -10.33 10.90
C VAL A 176 -9.06 -10.86 9.46
N TYR A 177 -8.37 -10.21 8.54
CA TYR A 177 -8.38 -10.50 7.11
C TYR A 177 -7.62 -11.77 6.71
N SER A 178 -6.77 -12.32 7.58
CA SER A 178 -6.05 -13.58 7.32
C SER A 178 -6.84 -14.81 7.76
N ARG A 179 -8.01 -14.65 8.38
CA ARG A 179 -8.83 -15.78 8.86
C ARG A 179 -9.19 -16.72 7.70
N GLY A 180 -8.94 -18.01 7.89
CA GLY A 180 -9.21 -19.05 6.90
C GLY A 180 -8.15 -19.17 5.80
N ILE A 181 -7.07 -18.38 5.86
CA ILE A 181 -5.95 -18.46 4.91
C ILE A 181 -4.82 -19.26 5.57
N ASN A 182 -4.30 -20.26 4.86
CA ASN A 182 -3.09 -20.97 5.29
C ASN A 182 -1.86 -20.11 4.97
N LEU A 183 -1.31 -19.44 5.97
CA LEU A 183 -0.17 -18.52 5.82
C LEU A 183 1.17 -19.26 5.60
N ASP A 184 1.24 -20.54 5.96
CA ASP A 184 2.45 -21.36 5.82
C ASP A 184 2.56 -22.03 4.44
N MET A 185 1.48 -22.02 3.65
CA MET A 185 1.43 -22.60 2.31
C MET A 185 1.94 -21.60 1.25
N GLU A 186 3.24 -21.62 0.97
CA GLU A 186 3.86 -20.72 -0.01
C GLU A 186 3.42 -20.99 -1.46
N ALA A 187 2.99 -22.22 -1.77
CA ALA A 187 2.55 -22.58 -3.13
C ALA A 187 1.35 -21.75 -3.63
N GLY A 188 0.58 -21.14 -2.72
CA GLY A 188 -0.54 -20.26 -3.05
C GLY A 188 -0.19 -18.78 -3.16
N ASP A 189 1.05 -18.40 -2.85
CA ASP A 189 1.49 -17.01 -2.92
C ASP A 189 1.50 -16.53 -4.36
N THR A 190 1.10 -15.28 -4.59
CA THR A 190 1.22 -14.69 -5.93
C THR A 190 2.62 -14.10 -6.11
N PRO A 191 3.46 -14.64 -7.02
CA PRO A 191 4.74 -14.04 -7.31
C PRO A 191 4.51 -12.73 -8.06
N ILE A 192 4.92 -11.62 -7.43
CA ILE A 192 4.87 -10.27 -8.00
C ILE A 192 6.28 -9.72 -8.14
N GLY A 193 6.39 -8.52 -8.71
CA GLY A 193 7.63 -7.79 -8.74
C GLY A 193 7.46 -6.29 -8.57
N VAL A 194 8.56 -5.54 -8.56
CA VAL A 194 8.53 -4.09 -8.30
C VAL A 194 7.75 -3.34 -9.40
N ASN A 195 8.10 -3.64 -10.65
CA ASN A 195 7.42 -3.30 -11.90
C ASN A 195 8.06 -4.12 -13.04
N CYS A 196 7.44 -4.19 -14.22
CA CYS A 196 7.93 -5.06 -15.31
C CYS A 196 9.37 -4.74 -15.77
N ARG A 197 9.78 -3.46 -15.75
CA ARG A 197 11.12 -3.05 -16.18
C ARG A 197 12.22 -3.49 -15.22
N LEU A 198 11.92 -3.70 -13.94
CA LEU A 198 12.89 -4.12 -12.94
C LEU A 198 12.72 -5.59 -12.53
N CYS A 199 11.57 -6.19 -12.83
CA CYS A 199 11.23 -7.53 -12.38
C CYS A 199 12.01 -8.60 -13.15
N GLU A 200 12.65 -9.51 -12.42
CA GLU A 200 13.51 -10.56 -12.97
C GLU A 200 12.84 -11.94 -13.07
N ARG A 201 11.54 -12.04 -12.79
CA ARG A 201 10.81 -13.32 -12.89
C ARG A 201 10.68 -13.78 -14.35
N HIS A 202 11.21 -14.96 -14.67
CA HIS A 202 11.22 -15.51 -16.03
C HIS A 202 9.82 -15.98 -16.50
N ASP A 203 9.03 -16.53 -15.58
CA ASP A 203 7.76 -17.23 -15.81
C ASP A 203 6.52 -16.31 -15.65
N CYS A 204 6.65 -15.04 -16.00
CA CYS A 204 5.57 -14.06 -15.84
C CYS A 204 4.75 -13.89 -17.14
N ASN A 205 3.58 -14.52 -17.21
CA ASN A 205 2.63 -14.37 -18.32
C ASN A 205 1.98 -12.97 -18.43
N GLN A 206 2.13 -12.12 -17.40
CA GLN A 206 1.58 -10.76 -17.36
C GLN A 206 2.64 -9.68 -17.63
N ARG A 207 3.86 -10.08 -18.03
CA ARG A 207 4.96 -9.13 -18.28
C ARG A 207 4.64 -8.22 -19.47
N ALA A 208 4.62 -6.91 -19.19
CA ALA A 208 4.24 -5.87 -20.16
C ALA A 208 5.43 -5.17 -20.85
N THR A 209 6.64 -5.29 -20.30
CA THR A 209 7.88 -4.76 -20.90
C THR A 209 9.08 -5.65 -20.57
N PRO A 210 10.14 -5.64 -21.40
CA PRO A 210 11.40 -6.28 -21.06
C PRO A 210 11.98 -5.73 -19.75
N SER A 211 12.64 -6.59 -18.98
CA SER A 211 13.41 -6.15 -17.82
C SER A 211 14.72 -5.52 -18.29
N VAL A 212 15.12 -4.41 -17.68
CA VAL A 212 16.43 -3.77 -17.95
C VAL A 212 17.58 -4.54 -17.30
N ASN A 213 17.29 -5.43 -16.35
CA ASN A 213 18.27 -6.24 -15.65
C ASN A 213 18.59 -7.55 -16.38
N ARG A 214 17.94 -7.82 -17.52
CA ARG A 214 18.02 -9.11 -18.21
C ARG A 214 18.11 -8.90 -19.73
N ASN A 215 18.81 -9.78 -20.41
CA ASN A 215 18.93 -9.75 -21.86
C ASN A 215 17.66 -10.32 -22.49
N LEU A 216 16.96 -9.51 -23.28
CA LEU A 216 15.79 -9.96 -24.02
C LEU A 216 16.16 -11.11 -24.98
N ARG A 217 15.45 -12.24 -24.86
CA ARG A 217 15.59 -13.38 -25.77
C ARG A 217 14.36 -13.45 -26.67
N LEU A 218 14.56 -13.14 -27.94
CA LEU A 218 13.53 -13.30 -28.98
C LEU A 218 13.89 -14.50 -29.86
N ASP A 219 12.90 -15.34 -30.13
CA ASP A 219 13.00 -16.47 -31.03
C ASP A 219 11.75 -16.46 -31.91
N GLU A 220 11.93 -16.29 -33.22
CA GLU A 220 10.84 -16.18 -34.19
C GLU A 220 9.99 -17.45 -34.28
N HIS A 221 10.52 -18.59 -33.83
CA HIS A 221 9.86 -19.89 -33.90
C HIS A 221 9.26 -20.34 -32.55
N VAL A 222 9.48 -19.59 -31.47
CA VAL A 222 9.01 -19.95 -30.12
C VAL A 222 8.08 -18.89 -29.57
N ARG A 223 6.84 -19.29 -29.27
CA ARG A 223 5.90 -18.46 -28.52
C ARG A 223 6.00 -18.77 -27.02
N GLY A 224 6.71 -17.93 -26.28
CA GLY A 224 6.82 -18.03 -24.82
C GLY A 224 5.56 -17.59 -24.07
N LEU A 225 5.60 -17.69 -22.73
CA LEU A 225 4.53 -17.23 -21.82
C LEU A 225 4.24 -15.72 -21.93
N SER A 226 5.25 -14.93 -22.29
CA SER A 226 5.18 -13.49 -22.53
C SER A 226 6.03 -13.16 -23.76
N PRO A 227 5.70 -12.09 -24.52
CA PRO A 227 6.54 -11.61 -25.61
C PRO A 227 7.94 -11.11 -25.16
N PHE A 228 8.17 -10.96 -23.86
CA PHE A 228 9.41 -10.39 -23.31
C PHE A 228 10.20 -11.38 -22.44
N GLY A 229 10.33 -12.62 -22.93
CA GLY A 229 11.13 -13.66 -22.28
C GLY A 229 12.63 -13.34 -22.26
N PHE A 230 13.34 -13.90 -21.28
CA PHE A 230 14.78 -13.85 -21.13
C PHE A 230 15.28 -15.07 -20.36
#